data_AF-A0A7K0CDF4-F1
#
_entry.id   AF-A0A7K0CDF4-F1
#
_cell.length_a   1.000
_cell.length_b   1.000
_cell.length_c   1.000
_cell.angle_alpha   90.00
_cell.angle_beta   90.00
_cell.angle_gamma   90.00
#
_symmetry.space_group_name_H-M   'P 1'
#
loop_
_entity.id
_entity.type
_entity.pdbx_description
1 polymer ?
#
loop_
_entity_poly.entity_id
_entity_poly.type
_entity_poly.pdbx_seq_one_letter_code
_entity_poly.pdbx_strand_id
1 'polypeptide(L)'
;MTLAIEHHARATRTRDPRELLNDVRPRIRELTYNVLDSPDSADVDLYEREILLLLRDHTMVRSMAERILDNAIMYLVTAMEHPDARIGVGKLVDIGVHQMILDTPVYFAFCEVYNAGAYKHHAPLIRRRGDGTVTRTAEVIRANGFPADEELWAIDGSDCSPCDDKVPDSH
;
A
#
# COMPACT_ATOMS: atom_id res chain seq x y z
N MET A 1 -5.96 -23.99 -28.13
CA MET A 1 -5.11 -24.17 -26.94
C MET A 1 -4.49 -22.82 -26.64
N THR A 2 -5.09 -22.06 -25.74
CA THR A 2 -4.54 -20.76 -25.33
C THR A 2 -3.52 -21.05 -24.24
N LEU A 3 -2.24 -20.84 -24.53
CA LEU A 3 -1.19 -20.85 -23.51
C LEU A 3 -1.50 -19.66 -22.57
N ALA A 4 -2.06 -19.96 -21.40
CA ALA A 4 -2.05 -19.01 -20.30
C ALA A 4 -0.59 -18.81 -19.92
N ILE A 5 -0.02 -17.68 -20.30
CA ILE A 5 1.26 -17.23 -19.74
C ILE A 5 0.93 -16.92 -18.30
N GLU A 6 1.25 -17.83 -17.38
CA GLU A 6 1.20 -17.55 -15.95
C GLU A 6 2.25 -16.46 -15.68
N HIS A 7 1.80 -15.21 -15.70
CA HIS A 7 2.62 -14.09 -15.31
C HIS A 7 2.77 -14.20 -13.79
N HIS A 8 3.91 -14.72 -13.36
CA HIS A 8 4.22 -14.81 -11.94
C HIS A 8 4.71 -13.44 -11.47
N ALA A 9 4.15 -12.94 -10.37
CA ALA A 9 4.68 -11.75 -9.72
C ALA A 9 6.16 -11.98 -9.41
N ARG A 10 6.97 -10.94 -9.53
CA ARG A 10 8.38 -11.07 -9.19
C ARG A 10 8.48 -11.38 -7.70
N ALA A 11 9.24 -12.43 -7.35
CA ALA A 11 9.48 -12.75 -5.96
C ALA A 11 10.06 -11.52 -5.23
N THR A 12 9.40 -11.11 -4.17
CA THR A 12 9.83 -9.97 -3.36
C THR A 12 11.13 -10.31 -2.64
N ARG A 13 12.18 -9.53 -2.89
CA ARG A 13 13.55 -9.84 -2.44
C ARG A 13 13.94 -9.15 -1.13
N THR A 14 13.14 -8.19 -0.68
CA THR A 14 13.39 -7.36 0.49
C THR A 14 12.06 -7.09 1.20
N ARG A 15 12.11 -6.79 2.49
CA ARG A 15 10.95 -6.35 3.28
C ARG A 15 11.10 -4.90 3.75
N ASP A 16 12.02 -4.15 3.13
CA ASP A 16 12.19 -2.73 3.32
C ASP A 16 11.25 -1.93 2.38
N PRO A 17 10.29 -1.14 2.89
CA PRO A 17 9.33 -0.40 2.08
C PRO A 17 9.95 0.58 1.08
N ARG A 18 11.04 1.25 1.47
CA ARG A 18 11.74 2.22 0.63
C ARG A 18 12.43 1.53 -0.53
N GLU A 19 13.12 0.43 -0.29
CA GLU A 19 13.70 -0.40 -1.35
C GLU A 19 12.62 -0.95 -2.29
N LEU A 20 11.50 -1.44 -1.74
CA LEU A 20 10.39 -1.98 -2.53
C LEU A 20 9.81 -0.97 -3.51
N LEU A 21 9.54 0.24 -3.02
CA LEU A 21 9.01 1.32 -3.83
C LEU A 21 10.02 1.78 -4.88
N ASN A 22 11.30 1.92 -4.53
CA ASN A 22 12.32 2.33 -5.47
C ASN A 22 12.63 1.28 -6.56
N ASP A 23 12.46 -0.02 -6.28
CA ASP A 23 12.69 -1.11 -7.25
C ASP A 23 11.70 -1.05 -8.43
N VAL A 24 10.58 -0.31 -8.31
CA VAL A 24 9.60 -0.13 -9.40
C VAL A 24 9.98 0.96 -10.38
N ARG A 25 10.96 1.82 -10.06
CA ARG A 25 11.36 2.97 -10.90
C ARG A 25 11.59 2.60 -12.38
N PRO A 26 12.26 1.49 -12.73
CA PRO A 26 12.46 1.10 -14.14
C PRO A 26 11.17 0.73 -14.89
N ARG A 27 10.04 0.58 -14.19
CA ARG A 27 8.73 0.23 -14.77
C ARG A 27 7.80 1.43 -14.93
N ILE A 28 8.21 2.62 -14.50
CA ILE A 28 7.43 3.86 -14.70
C ILE A 28 7.62 4.31 -16.15
N ARG A 29 6.55 4.29 -16.94
CA ARG A 29 6.57 4.63 -18.38
C ARG A 29 5.78 5.90 -18.69
N GLU A 30 4.75 6.16 -17.88
CA GLU A 30 3.84 7.29 -18.03
C GLU A 30 4.29 8.47 -17.15
N LEU A 31 4.08 9.69 -17.65
CA LEU A 31 4.31 10.93 -16.90
C LEU A 31 5.70 11.00 -16.24
N THR A 32 6.73 10.44 -16.90
CA THR A 32 8.09 10.33 -16.34
C THR A 32 8.67 11.68 -15.95
N TYR A 33 8.34 12.75 -16.68
CA TYR A 33 8.72 14.11 -16.27
C TYR A 33 8.18 14.43 -14.87
N ASN A 34 6.89 14.25 -14.61
CA ASN A 34 6.26 14.57 -13.33
C ASN A 34 6.77 13.70 -12.17
N VAL A 35 7.17 12.46 -12.46
CA VAL A 35 7.53 11.48 -11.42
C VAL A 35 9.04 11.44 -11.17
N LEU A 36 9.85 11.64 -12.20
CA LEU A 36 11.29 11.37 -12.17
C LEU A 36 12.16 12.61 -12.43
N ASP A 37 11.68 13.60 -13.18
CA ASP A 37 12.54 14.66 -13.74
C ASP A 37 12.11 16.10 -13.38
N SER A 38 10.92 16.29 -12.81
CA SER A 38 10.45 17.61 -12.40
C SER A 38 11.28 18.17 -11.25
N PRO A 39 11.30 19.49 -11.02
CA PRO A 39 11.86 20.05 -9.80
C PRO A 39 11.35 19.32 -8.56
N ASP A 40 12.21 19.19 -7.56
CA ASP A 40 12.02 18.41 -6.32
C ASP A 40 11.96 16.89 -6.50
N SER A 41 11.39 16.37 -7.59
CA SER A 41 11.35 14.92 -7.89
C SER A 41 12.67 14.39 -8.45
N ALA A 42 13.38 15.21 -9.23
CA ALA A 42 14.67 14.83 -9.82
C ALA A 42 15.78 14.61 -8.77
N ASP A 43 15.66 15.24 -7.61
CA ASP A 43 16.67 15.24 -6.56
C ASP A 43 16.42 14.19 -5.46
N VAL A 44 15.32 13.44 -5.56
CA VAL A 44 14.90 12.47 -4.56
C VAL A 44 14.53 11.12 -5.17
N ASP A 45 14.42 10.10 -4.32
CA ASP A 45 13.91 8.79 -4.73
C ASP A 45 12.39 8.73 -4.65
N LEU A 46 11.77 7.64 -5.13
CA LEU A 46 10.31 7.54 -5.18
C LEU A 46 9.70 7.59 -3.79
N TYR A 47 10.35 6.96 -2.81
CA TYR A 47 9.90 6.97 -1.43
C TYR A 47 9.85 8.39 -0.85
N GLU A 48 10.95 9.14 -0.93
CA GLU A 48 10.97 10.51 -0.42
C GLU A 48 9.97 11.41 -1.18
N ARG A 49 9.79 11.18 -2.48
CA ARG A 49 8.75 11.88 -3.26
C ARG A 49 7.34 11.62 -2.70
N GLU A 50 6.98 10.37 -2.41
CA GLU A 50 5.69 10.04 -1.80
C GLU A 50 5.53 10.64 -0.39
N ILE A 51 6.61 10.72 0.40
CA ILE A 51 6.60 11.42 1.69
C ILE A 51 6.31 12.91 1.51
N LEU A 52 6.94 13.57 0.53
CA LEU A 52 6.69 14.98 0.24
C LEU A 52 5.25 15.23 -0.22
N LEU A 53 4.66 14.32 -0.99
CA LEU A 53 3.26 14.39 -1.38
C LEU A 53 2.32 14.23 -0.18
N LEU A 54 2.59 13.27 0.72
CA LEU A 54 1.83 13.12 1.98
C LEU A 54 1.87 14.39 2.82
N LEU A 55 3.06 14.99 2.99
CA LEU A 55 3.25 16.20 3.76
C LEU A 55 2.60 17.43 3.12
N ARG A 56 2.44 17.44 1.79
CA ARG A 56 1.70 18.49 1.07
C ARG A 56 0.20 18.40 1.33
N ASP A 57 -0.36 17.20 1.29
CA ASP A 57 -1.82 16.99 1.26
C ASP A 57 -2.43 16.77 2.64
N HIS A 58 -1.61 16.49 3.65
CA HIS A 58 -2.07 16.19 5.00
C HIS A 58 -1.30 16.95 6.08
N THR A 59 -2.02 17.39 7.11
CA THR A 59 -1.41 17.98 8.31
C THR A 59 -0.85 16.87 9.20
N MET A 60 0.43 16.56 9.03
CA MET A 60 1.15 15.62 9.87
C MET A 60 2.64 15.98 9.97
N VAL A 61 3.32 15.43 10.97
CA VAL A 61 4.77 15.52 11.06
C VAL A 61 5.42 14.46 10.17
N ARG A 62 6.66 14.71 9.71
CA ARG A 62 7.43 13.78 8.85
C ARG A 62 7.46 12.35 9.38
N SER A 63 7.72 12.17 10.67
CA SER A 63 7.79 10.82 11.27
C SER A 63 6.46 10.06 11.19
N MET A 64 5.31 10.76 11.17
CA MET A 64 4.01 10.14 10.95
C MET A 64 3.82 9.76 9.47
N ALA A 65 4.24 10.63 8.55
CA ALA A 65 4.17 10.34 7.11
C ALA A 65 5.01 9.10 6.74
N GLU A 66 6.22 8.99 7.28
CA GLU A 66 7.11 7.83 7.09
C GLU A 66 6.45 6.54 7.58
N ARG A 67 5.93 6.54 8.82
CA ARG A 67 5.23 5.38 9.38
C ARG A 67 3.99 4.99 8.57
N ILE A 68 3.21 5.96 8.09
CA ILE A 68 2.00 5.73 7.28
C ILE A 68 2.39 5.13 5.92
N LEU A 69 3.36 5.70 5.23
CA LEU A 69 3.79 5.21 3.91
C LEU A 69 4.38 3.81 4.00
N ASP A 70 5.23 3.56 5.00
CA ASP A 70 5.81 2.24 5.27
C ASP A 70 4.71 1.18 5.39
N ASN A 71 3.74 1.41 6.27
CA ASN A 71 2.67 0.43 6.52
C ASN A 71 1.72 0.28 5.33
N ALA A 72 1.51 1.33 4.53
CA ALA A 72 0.73 1.24 3.29
C ALA A 72 1.42 0.34 2.25
N ILE A 73 2.74 0.49 2.06
CA ILE A 73 3.52 -0.36 1.16
C ILE A 73 3.50 -1.81 1.65
N MET A 74 3.73 -2.04 2.95
CA MET A 74 3.65 -3.37 3.56
C MET A 74 2.28 -4.03 3.35
N TYR A 75 1.19 -3.27 3.54
CA TYR A 75 -0.17 -3.73 3.30
C TYR A 75 -0.36 -4.11 1.83
N LEU A 76 0.01 -3.24 0.89
CA LEU A 76 -0.18 -3.50 -0.54
C LEU A 76 0.57 -4.74 -1.01
N VAL A 77 1.85 -4.89 -0.65
CA VAL A 77 2.62 -6.11 -0.99
C VAL A 77 1.98 -7.34 -0.39
N THR A 78 1.60 -7.28 0.90
CA THR A 78 0.94 -8.41 1.56
C THR A 78 -0.39 -8.77 0.89
N ALA A 79 -1.17 -7.78 0.45
CA ALA A 79 -2.44 -7.97 -0.23
C ALA A 79 -2.32 -8.51 -1.66
N MET A 80 -1.15 -8.35 -2.28
CA MET A 80 -0.82 -8.86 -3.61
C MET A 80 -0.22 -10.28 -3.51
N GLU A 81 0.63 -10.54 -2.51
CA GLU A 81 1.21 -11.86 -2.26
C GLU A 81 0.21 -12.87 -1.68
N HIS A 82 -0.78 -12.38 -0.93
CA HIS A 82 -1.82 -13.21 -0.29
C HIS A 82 -3.22 -12.72 -0.68
N PRO A 83 -3.65 -12.90 -1.95
CA PRO A 83 -4.92 -12.38 -2.43
C PRO A 83 -6.15 -12.97 -1.71
N ASP A 84 -6.02 -14.17 -1.14
CA ASP A 84 -7.08 -14.83 -0.36
C ASP A 84 -7.13 -14.36 1.11
N ALA A 85 -6.16 -13.56 1.56
CA ALA A 85 -6.14 -13.05 2.92
C ALA A 85 -7.21 -11.97 3.10
N ARG A 86 -8.04 -12.14 4.14
CA ARG A 86 -9.01 -11.13 4.55
C ARG A 86 -8.30 -10.05 5.36
N ILE A 87 -7.84 -9.02 4.66
CA ILE A 87 -7.12 -7.89 5.25
C ILE A 87 -7.74 -6.56 4.83
N GLY A 88 -7.66 -5.58 5.72
CA GLY A 88 -8.24 -4.26 5.57
C GLY A 88 -7.42 -3.24 6.33
N VAL A 89 -7.45 -2.00 5.84
CA VAL A 89 -6.68 -0.90 6.43
C VAL A 89 -7.52 -0.05 7.36
N GLY A 90 -6.86 0.43 8.41
CA GLY A 90 -7.36 1.44 9.31
C GLY A 90 -7.32 2.85 8.71
N LYS A 91 -7.98 3.84 9.33
CA LYS A 91 -8.06 5.23 8.80
C LYS A 91 -6.69 5.85 8.54
N LEU A 92 -5.73 5.69 9.45
CA LEU A 92 -4.41 6.31 9.32
C LEU A 92 -3.60 5.65 8.21
N VAL A 93 -3.54 4.33 8.17
CA VAL A 93 -2.79 3.61 7.13
C VAL A 93 -3.43 3.78 5.75
N ASP A 94 -4.76 3.91 5.68
CA ASP A 94 -5.54 4.17 4.46
C ASP A 94 -5.12 5.48 3.78
N ILE A 95 -4.62 6.48 4.52
CA ILE A 95 -4.02 7.71 3.95
C ILE A 95 -2.84 7.36 3.03
N GLY A 96 -1.93 6.50 3.48
CA GLY A 96 -0.78 6.07 2.68
C GLY A 96 -1.19 5.19 1.50
N VAL A 97 -2.23 4.35 1.66
CA VAL A 97 -2.77 3.56 0.55
C VAL A 97 -3.38 4.46 -0.52
N HIS A 98 -4.12 5.50 -0.11
CA HIS A 98 -4.65 6.50 -1.05
C HIS A 98 -3.53 7.26 -1.75
N GLN A 99 -2.50 7.68 -1.02
CA GLN A 99 -1.34 8.33 -1.61
C GLN A 99 -0.73 7.47 -2.73
N MET A 100 -0.44 6.20 -2.43
CA MET A 100 0.12 5.27 -3.42
C MET A 100 -0.78 5.18 -4.65
N ILE A 101 -2.10 5.03 -4.49
CA ILE A 101 -3.04 4.87 -5.60
C ILE A 101 -3.20 6.16 -6.43
N LEU A 102 -3.15 7.33 -5.79
CA LEU A 102 -3.33 8.62 -6.45
C LEU A 102 -2.15 8.95 -7.38
N ASP A 103 -0.93 8.50 -7.06
CA ASP A 103 0.19 8.56 -7.99
C ASP A 103 0.21 7.38 -8.97
N THR A 104 -0.78 7.40 -9.87
CA THR A 104 -1.09 6.26 -10.75
C THR A 104 0.09 5.68 -11.55
N PRO A 105 1.06 6.45 -12.11
CA PRO A 105 2.23 5.84 -12.77
C PRO A 105 3.08 5.00 -11.82
N VAL A 106 3.28 5.46 -10.58
CA VAL A 106 4.01 4.71 -9.55
C VAL A 106 3.22 3.49 -9.12
N TYR A 107 1.92 3.63 -8.87
CA TYR A 107 1.03 2.52 -8.51
C TYR A 107 0.94 1.42 -9.58
N PHE A 108 0.87 1.80 -10.85
CA PHE A 108 0.84 0.85 -11.96
C PHE A 108 2.15 0.10 -12.10
N ALA A 109 3.28 0.79 -11.98
CA ALA A 109 4.60 0.16 -11.90
C ALA A 109 4.69 -0.81 -10.71
N PHE A 110 4.14 -0.42 -9.56
CA PHE A 110 4.09 -1.25 -8.36
C PHE A 110 3.27 -2.54 -8.57
N CYS A 111 2.08 -2.44 -9.16
CA CYS A 111 1.25 -3.59 -9.53
C CYS A 111 1.93 -4.47 -10.60
N GLU A 112 2.62 -3.87 -11.58
CA GLU A 112 3.40 -4.61 -12.58
C GLU A 112 4.48 -5.48 -11.94
N VAL A 113 5.18 -4.95 -10.93
CA VAL A 113 6.27 -5.67 -10.25
C VAL A 113 5.72 -6.71 -9.26
N TYR A 114 4.82 -6.31 -8.36
CA TYR A 114 4.44 -7.13 -7.19
C TYR A 114 3.12 -7.86 -7.32
N ASN A 115 2.31 -7.58 -8.35
CA ASN A 115 1.03 -8.24 -8.59
C ASN A 115 0.92 -8.81 -10.02
N ALA A 116 2.07 -9.08 -10.65
CA ALA A 116 2.15 -9.61 -12.01
C ALA A 116 1.41 -8.78 -13.07
N GLY A 117 1.20 -7.48 -12.84
CA GLY A 117 0.44 -6.59 -13.72
C GLY A 117 -1.06 -6.54 -13.44
N ALA A 118 -1.61 -7.36 -12.55
CA ALA A 118 -2.98 -7.21 -12.10
C ALA A 118 -3.10 -5.98 -11.19
N TYR A 119 -4.17 -5.21 -11.33
CA TYR A 119 -4.42 -4.07 -10.44
C TYR A 119 -4.98 -4.54 -9.10
N LYS A 120 -4.46 -4.00 -8.00
CA LYS A 120 -5.06 -4.20 -6.67
C LYS A 120 -6.18 -3.18 -6.45
N HIS A 121 -7.34 -3.46 -7.02
CA HIS A 121 -8.47 -2.52 -6.96
C HIS A 121 -8.81 -2.09 -5.52
N HIS A 122 -9.01 -0.79 -5.35
CA HIS A 122 -9.51 -0.20 -4.10
C HIS A 122 -10.92 0.32 -4.34
N ALA A 123 -11.91 -0.38 -3.78
CA ALA A 123 -13.32 -0.06 -3.89
C ALA A 123 -13.97 -0.12 -2.49
N PRO A 124 -13.83 0.95 -1.68
CA PRO A 124 -14.33 0.94 -0.31
C PRO A 124 -15.85 1.02 -0.28
N LEU A 125 -16.45 0.39 0.73
CA LEU A 125 -17.85 0.61 1.07
C LEU A 125 -18.04 2.01 1.66
N ILE A 126 -19.23 2.58 1.49
CA ILE A 126 -19.58 3.89 2.08
C ILE A 126 -19.46 3.86 3.62
N ARG A 127 -19.85 2.74 4.24
CA ARG A 127 -19.67 2.52 5.68
C ARG A 127 -18.38 1.75 5.91
N ARG A 128 -17.53 2.25 6.80
CA ARG A 128 -16.32 1.53 7.23
C ARG A 128 -16.71 0.24 7.96
N ARG A 129 -15.95 -0.82 7.72
CA ARG A 129 -16.07 -2.08 8.48
C ARG A 129 -15.46 -1.88 9.87
N GLY A 130 -16.08 -2.48 10.88
CA GLY A 130 -15.67 -2.45 12.27
C GLY A 130 -15.60 -3.84 12.89
N ASP A 131 -15.17 -4.84 12.11
CA ASP A 131 -15.24 -6.27 12.42
C ASP A 131 -13.92 -6.86 12.96
N GLY A 132 -12.97 -6.00 13.33
CA GLY A 132 -11.64 -6.41 13.81
C GLY A 132 -10.65 -6.78 12.69
N THR A 133 -11.03 -6.65 11.42
CA THR A 133 -10.13 -6.95 10.27
C THR A 133 -8.84 -6.13 10.31
N VAL A 134 -8.91 -4.87 10.74
CA VAL A 134 -7.73 -3.98 10.82
C VAL A 134 -6.68 -4.54 11.78
N THR A 135 -7.08 -4.95 12.99
CA THR A 135 -6.17 -5.54 13.98
C THR A 135 -5.52 -6.82 13.45
N ARG A 136 -6.32 -7.69 12.82
CA ARG A 136 -5.82 -8.93 12.19
C ARG A 136 -4.86 -8.66 11.04
N THR A 137 -5.03 -7.56 10.33
CA THR A 137 -4.17 -7.19 9.19
C THR A 137 -2.73 -6.99 9.62
N ALA A 138 -2.49 -6.37 10.78
CA ALA A 138 -1.13 -6.22 11.32
C ALA A 138 -0.44 -7.58 11.55
N GLU A 139 -1.19 -8.60 12.02
CA GLU A 139 -0.68 -9.95 12.21
C GLU A 139 -0.32 -10.61 10.87
N VAL A 140 -1.16 -10.44 9.85
CA VAL A 140 -0.90 -10.98 8.50
C VAL A 140 0.33 -10.31 7.88
N ILE A 141 0.48 -8.99 8.04
CA ILE A 141 1.67 -8.26 7.58
C ILE A 141 2.94 -8.77 8.27
N ARG A 142 2.89 -9.00 9.59
CA ARG A 142 4.02 -9.59 10.34
C ARG A 142 4.33 -11.03 9.90
N ALA A 143 3.31 -11.85 9.71
CA ALA A 143 3.47 -13.20 9.18
C ALA A 143 4.08 -13.20 7.76
N ASN A 144 3.87 -12.11 7.00
CA ASN A 144 4.49 -11.90 5.70
C ASN A 144 5.94 -11.36 5.77
N GLY A 145 6.49 -11.16 6.97
CA GLY A 145 7.88 -10.79 7.21
C GLY A 145 8.14 -9.29 7.34
N PHE A 146 7.09 -8.46 7.46
CA PHE A 146 7.22 -7.02 7.63
C PHE A 146 7.07 -6.59 9.10
N PRO A 147 7.76 -5.52 9.55
CA PRO A 147 7.61 -4.98 10.89
C PRO A 147 6.40 -4.03 11.00
N ALA A 148 5.18 -4.58 11.04
CA ALA A 148 3.95 -3.76 11.15
C ALA A 148 3.94 -2.89 12.42
N ASP A 149 3.65 -1.59 12.25
CA ASP A 149 3.67 -0.57 13.31
C ASP A 149 2.51 -0.77 14.30
N GLU A 150 2.83 -1.26 15.49
CA GLU A 150 1.82 -1.63 16.48
C GLU A 150 0.90 -0.48 16.88
N GLU A 151 1.43 0.73 17.05
CA GLU A 151 0.65 1.87 17.50
C GLU A 151 -0.32 2.33 16.40
N LEU A 152 0.12 2.41 15.14
CA LEU A 152 -0.77 2.79 14.02
C LEU A 152 -1.94 1.82 13.88
N TRP A 153 -1.65 0.51 13.89
CA TRP A 153 -2.68 -0.52 13.74
C TRP A 153 -3.59 -0.63 14.98
N ALA A 154 -3.10 -0.28 16.18
CA ALA A 154 -3.92 -0.24 17.39
C ALA A 154 -4.86 0.97 17.45
N ILE A 155 -4.40 2.16 17.05
CA ILE A 155 -5.22 3.39 17.00
C ILE A 155 -6.42 3.16 16.09
N ASP A 156 -6.18 2.65 14.89
CA ASP A 156 -7.25 2.39 13.93
C ASP A 156 -8.14 1.20 14.33
N GLY A 157 -7.59 0.22 15.05
CA GLY A 157 -8.36 -0.88 15.64
C GLY A 157 -9.35 -0.42 16.71
N SER A 158 -9.10 0.71 17.37
CA SER A 158 -9.94 1.23 18.46
C SER A 158 -11.24 1.93 17.99
N ASP A 159 -11.28 2.44 16.76
CA ASP A 159 -12.48 3.01 16.11
C ASP A 159 -13.41 1.90 15.54
N CYS A 160 -13.04 0.62 15.69
CA CYS A 160 -13.90 -0.53 15.43
C CYS A 160 -14.73 -0.83 16.69
N SER A 161 -15.97 -0.35 16.77
CA SER A 161 -16.93 -0.74 17.82
C SER A 161 -18.24 -1.23 17.21
N PRO A 162 -18.93 -2.25 17.79
CA PRO A 162 -18.45 -3.56 18.22
C PRO A 162 -18.55 -4.60 17.07
N CYS A 163 -17.76 -5.67 17.19
CA CYS A 163 -17.67 -6.79 16.27
C CYS A 163 -18.98 -7.60 16.17
N ASP A 164 -19.92 -7.19 15.30
CA ASP A 164 -20.80 -8.08 14.53
C ASP A 164 -21.66 -7.22 13.58
N ASP A 165 -21.58 -7.44 12.26
CA ASP A 165 -22.52 -8.31 11.55
C ASP A 165 -22.18 -8.37 10.04
N LYS A 166 -22.42 -9.53 9.44
CA LYS A 166 -21.87 -9.98 8.16
C LYS A 166 -22.32 -9.17 6.93
N VAL A 167 -21.38 -8.86 6.04
CA VAL A 167 -21.64 -8.67 4.59
C VAL A 167 -20.37 -8.96 3.77
N PRO A 168 -20.50 -9.51 2.54
CA PRO A 168 -19.39 -10.14 1.85
C PRO A 168 -18.34 -9.13 1.37
N ASP A 169 -17.09 -9.59 1.37
CA ASP A 169 -15.90 -8.81 1.04
C ASP A 169 -15.90 -8.29 -0.40
N SER A 170 -15.37 -7.08 -0.56
CA SER A 170 -15.17 -6.37 -1.83
C SER A 170 -13.72 -6.53 -2.30
N HIS A 171 -13.20 -7.76 -2.22
CA HIS A 171 -11.86 -8.10 -2.70
C HIS A 171 -11.92 -8.58 -4.15
#